data_AF-A0A7X4BP79-F1
#
_entry.id   AF-A0A7X4BP79-F1
#
_cell.length_a   1.000
_cell.length_b   1.000
_cell.length_c   1.000
_cell.angle_alpha   90.00
_cell.angle_beta   90.00
_cell.angle_gamma   90.00
#
_symmetry.space_group_name_H-M   'P 1'
#
loop_
_entity.id
_entity.type
_entity.pdbx_description
1 polymer ?
#
loop_
_entity_poly.entity_id
_entity_poly.type
_entity_poly.pdbx_seq_one_letter_code
_entity_poly.pdbx_strand_id
1 'polypeptide(L)'
;MRKHYRDQVLTLMKNEIIHVLLKDAHENGWDYNMRTSDIGKVLGTYRKDTPPPNDPFGRIHKTKLLNELEKEGRVEALRSPSGVKRIGWRLTEAEWSSLTSEKRET
;
A
#
# COMPACT_ATOMS: atom_id res chain seq x y z
N MET A 1 15.09 -12.34 -19.10
CA MET A 1 15.40 -12.04 -17.67
C MET A 1 14.73 -10.80 -17.09
N ARG A 2 14.52 -9.70 -17.84
CA ARG A 2 13.97 -8.43 -17.27
C ARG A 2 12.52 -8.47 -16.75
N LYS A 3 11.65 -9.33 -17.30
CA LYS A 3 10.22 -9.39 -16.93
C LYS A 3 10.03 -10.03 -15.54
N HIS A 4 10.66 -11.18 -15.32
CA HIS A 4 10.54 -11.94 -14.07
C HIS A 4 11.04 -11.15 -12.84
N TYR A 5 12.17 -10.45 -12.98
CA TYR A 5 12.69 -9.58 -11.91
C TYR A 5 11.73 -8.43 -11.57
N ARG A 6 11.11 -7.81 -12.59
CA ARG A 6 10.12 -6.74 -12.38
C ARG A 6 8.91 -7.25 -11.61
N ASP A 7 8.39 -8.41 -11.98
CA ASP A 7 7.19 -8.98 -11.35
C ASP A 7 7.48 -9.33 -9.87
N GLN A 8 8.65 -9.88 -9.57
CA GLN A 8 9.10 -10.13 -8.19
C GLN A 8 9.18 -8.83 -7.37
N VAL A 9 9.79 -7.77 -7.92
CA VAL A 9 9.88 -6.48 -7.24
C VAL A 9 8.50 -5.87 -7.00
N LEU A 10 7.56 -6.01 -7.95
CA LEU A 10 6.18 -5.54 -7.77
C LEU A 10 5.46 -6.29 -6.65
N THR A 11 5.60 -7.61 -6.60
CA THR A 11 5.03 -8.44 -5.52
C THR A 11 5.61 -8.06 -4.16
N LEU A 12 6.93 -7.90 -4.06
CA LEU A 12 7.58 -7.45 -2.82
C LEU A 12 7.03 -6.09 -2.39
N MET A 13 6.96 -5.12 -3.29
CA MET A 13 6.44 -3.79 -2.99
C MET A 13 4.96 -3.79 -2.56
N LYS A 14 4.13 -4.67 -3.14
CA LYS A 14 2.74 -4.86 -2.70
C LYS A 14 2.69 -5.37 -1.25
N ASN A 15 3.48 -6.38 -0.93
CA ASN A 15 3.55 -6.94 0.41
C ASN A 15 4.06 -5.91 1.43
N GLU A 16 5.07 -5.11 1.07
CA GLU A 16 5.57 -4.03 1.91
C GLU A 16 4.49 -2.96 2.19
N ILE A 17 3.71 -2.56 1.19
CA ILE A 17 2.57 -1.64 1.39
C ILE A 17 1.58 -2.22 2.42
N ILE A 18 1.27 -3.51 2.32
CA ILE A 18 0.34 -4.18 3.22
C ILE A 18 0.89 -4.25 4.63
N HIS A 19 2.18 -4.56 4.81
CA HIS A 19 2.83 -4.54 6.12
C HIS A 19 2.79 -3.15 6.76
N VAL A 20 3.01 -2.09 5.97
CA VAL A 20 2.91 -0.71 6.47
C VAL A 20 1.49 -0.40 6.94
N LEU A 21 0.47 -0.73 6.15
CA LEU A 21 -0.92 -0.50 6.52
C LEU A 21 -1.36 -1.38 7.70
N LEU A 22 -0.87 -2.61 7.78
CA LEU A 22 -1.11 -3.52 8.91
C LEU A 22 -0.54 -2.96 10.20
N LYS A 23 0.70 -2.46 10.16
CA LYS A 23 1.35 -1.83 11.31
C LYS A 23 0.59 -0.58 11.76
N ASP A 24 0.21 0.28 10.82
CA ASP A 24 -0.58 1.49 11.11
C ASP A 24 -1.94 1.14 11.74
N ALA A 25 -2.61 0.11 11.24
CA ALA A 25 -3.86 -0.40 11.80
C ALA A 25 -3.70 -0.99 13.21
N HIS A 26 -2.59 -1.67 13.51
CA HIS A 26 -2.29 -2.12 14.87
C HIS A 26 -2.05 -0.96 15.84
N GLU A 27 -1.45 0.14 15.38
CA GLU A 27 -1.12 1.30 16.22
C GLU A 27 -2.32 2.25 16.42
N ASN A 28 -3.14 2.44 15.39
CA ASN A 28 -4.18 3.49 15.36
C ASN A 28 -5.62 2.95 15.29
N GLY A 29 -5.81 1.64 15.11
CA GLY A 29 -7.11 1.02 14.83
C GLY A 29 -7.32 0.73 13.35
N TRP A 30 -8.05 -0.36 13.05
CA TRP A 30 -8.25 -0.84 11.68
C TRP A 30 -8.93 0.18 10.74
N ASP A 31 -9.82 1.01 11.28
CA ASP A 31 -10.57 1.98 10.49
C ASP A 31 -9.76 3.24 10.13
N TYR A 32 -8.59 3.41 10.75
CA TYR A 32 -7.66 4.49 10.46
C TYR A 32 -7.09 4.38 9.05
N ASN A 33 -6.73 5.52 8.46
CA ASN A 33 -6.26 5.58 7.08
C ASN A 33 -4.93 6.31 6.95
N MET A 34 -4.10 5.82 6.05
CA MET A 34 -2.78 6.39 5.76
C MET A 34 -2.77 7.07 4.38
N ARG A 35 -2.19 8.28 4.31
CA ARG A 35 -2.03 8.98 3.02
C ARG A 35 -0.99 8.28 2.16
N THR A 36 -1.17 8.30 0.83
CA THR A 36 -0.21 7.75 -0.14
C THR A 36 1.22 8.26 0.07
N SER A 37 1.36 9.54 0.44
CA SER A 37 2.67 10.14 0.72
C SER A 37 3.33 9.55 1.96
N ASP A 38 2.55 9.25 3.00
CA ASP A 38 3.06 8.77 4.28
C ASP A 38 3.44 7.28 4.18
N ILE A 39 2.62 6.46 3.50
CA ILE A 39 3.01 5.09 3.07
C ILE A 39 4.35 5.16 2.31
N GLY A 40 4.45 6.11 1.39
CA GLY A 40 5.66 6.33 0.63
C GLY A 40 6.89 6.66 1.47
N LYS A 41 6.74 7.43 2.55
CA LYS A 41 7.85 7.82 3.44
C LYS A 41 8.32 6.63 4.25
N VAL A 42 7.40 5.83 4.79
CA VAL A 42 7.73 4.62 5.55
C VAL A 42 8.51 3.63 4.68
N LEU A 43 8.09 3.45 3.43
CA LEU A 43 8.77 2.57 2.48
C LEU A 43 10.12 3.13 1.96
N GLY A 44 10.55 4.32 2.38
CA GLY A 44 11.75 4.97 1.85
C GLY A 44 11.67 5.34 0.35
N THR A 45 10.48 5.22 -0.23
CA THR A 45 10.26 5.42 -1.67
C THR A 45 9.70 6.80 -1.98
N TYR A 46 9.40 7.63 -0.96
CA TYR A 46 8.85 8.96 -1.16
C TYR A 46 9.89 9.85 -1.82
N ARG A 47 9.50 10.48 -2.93
CA ARG A 47 10.30 11.45 -3.65
C ARG A 47 9.48 12.72 -3.71
N LYS A 48 10.02 13.81 -3.17
CA LYS A 48 9.42 15.14 -3.30
C LYS A 48 9.58 15.65 -4.74
N ASP A 49 10.69 15.29 -5.36
CA ASP A 49 11.08 15.69 -6.72
C ASP A 49 10.81 14.59 -7.76
N THR A 50 10.81 14.96 -9.04
CA THR A 50 10.66 14.02 -10.16
C THR A 50 11.80 13.00 -10.14
N PRO A 51 11.52 11.69 -10.04
CA PRO A 51 12.56 10.67 -9.98
C PRO A 51 13.32 10.58 -11.32
N PRO A 52 14.61 10.20 -11.30
CA PRO A 52 15.38 10.05 -12.53
C PRO A 52 14.79 8.95 -13.44
N PRO A 53 14.97 9.03 -14.78
CA PRO A 53 14.33 8.12 -15.75
C PRO A 53 14.62 6.62 -15.55
N ASN A 54 15.70 6.31 -14.83
CA ASN A 54 16.16 4.96 -14.53
C ASN A 54 15.92 4.55 -13.07
N ASP A 55 15.21 5.36 -12.27
CA ASP A 55 14.85 4.99 -10.91
C ASP A 55 13.86 3.79 -10.97
N PRO A 56 14.25 2.61 -10.45
CA PRO A 56 13.36 1.46 -10.41
C PRO A 56 12.10 1.75 -9.59
N PHE A 57 12.19 2.59 -8.56
CA PHE A 57 11.06 3.03 -7.73
C PHE A 57 10.28 4.17 -8.39
N GLY A 58 10.92 5.02 -9.20
CA GLY A 58 10.22 6.03 -10.00
C GLY A 58 9.28 5.42 -11.05
N ARG A 59 9.64 4.26 -11.61
CA ARG A 59 8.78 3.48 -12.52
C ARG A 59 7.69 2.69 -11.80
N ILE A 60 7.83 2.44 -10.50
CA ILE A 60 6.85 1.76 -9.67
C ILE A 60 5.95 2.82 -9.03
N HIS A 61 4.90 3.17 -9.74
CA HIS A 61 3.95 4.16 -9.24
C HIS A 61 3.18 3.57 -8.06
N LYS A 62 3.43 4.06 -6.85
CA LYS A 62 2.75 3.59 -5.62
C LYS A 62 1.25 3.71 -5.72
N THR A 63 0.76 4.79 -6.34
CA THR A 63 -0.66 4.94 -6.65
C THR A 63 -1.17 3.81 -7.55
N LYS A 64 -0.36 3.34 -8.50
CA LYS A 64 -0.70 2.19 -9.35
C LYS A 64 -0.75 0.90 -8.52
N LEU A 65 0.25 0.65 -7.67
CA LEU A 65 0.24 -0.53 -6.79
C LEU A 65 -0.94 -0.53 -5.82
N LEU A 66 -1.24 0.60 -5.19
CA LEU A 66 -2.40 0.75 -4.31
C LEU A 66 -3.71 0.56 -5.07
N ASN A 67 -3.84 1.10 -6.29
CA ASN A 67 -5.00 0.84 -7.14
C ASN A 67 -5.10 -0.64 -7.57
N GLU A 68 -3.98 -1.35 -7.75
CA GLU A 68 -3.99 -2.80 -8.03
C GLU A 68 -4.43 -3.59 -6.79
N LEU A 69 -3.87 -3.27 -5.61
CA LEU A 69 -4.29 -3.85 -4.33
C LEU A 69 -5.77 -3.58 -4.03
N GLU A 70 -6.28 -2.42 -4.43
CA GLU A 70 -7.70 -2.05 -4.33
C GLU A 70 -8.57 -2.95 -5.19
N LYS A 71 -8.14 -3.22 -6.44
CA LYS A 71 -8.81 -4.17 -7.33
C LYS A 71 -8.74 -5.61 -6.84
N GLU A 72 -7.66 -5.96 -6.13
CA GLU A 72 -7.49 -7.26 -5.47
C GLU A 72 -8.32 -7.39 -4.19
N GLY A 73 -8.97 -6.32 -3.72
CA GLY A 73 -9.79 -6.33 -2.51
C GLY A 73 -8.99 -6.35 -1.20
N ARG A 74 -7.68 -6.09 -1.26
CA ARG A 74 -6.77 -6.13 -0.10
C ARG A 74 -6.71 -4.80 0.65
N VAL A 75 -6.87 -3.70 -0.08
CA VAL A 75 -6.94 -2.34 0.47
C VAL A 75 -8.16 -1.62 -0.06
N GLU A 76 -8.57 -0.56 0.61
CA GLU A 76 -9.61 0.35 0.12
C GLU A 76 -9.16 1.81 0.20
N ALA A 77 -9.55 2.60 -0.80
CA ALA A 77 -9.34 4.03 -0.81
C ALA A 77 -10.47 4.72 -0.06
N LEU A 78 -10.15 5.41 1.03
CA LEU A 78 -11.10 6.34 1.64
C LEU A 78 -11.20 7.58 0.76
N ARG A 79 -12.42 8.04 0.54
CA ARG A 79 -12.74 9.24 -0.23
C ARG A 79 -13.39 10.29 0.67
N SER A 80 -13.24 11.55 0.27
CA SER A 80 -13.97 12.65 0.89
C SER A 80 -15.48 12.40 0.83
N PRO A 81 -16.31 13.05 1.68
CA PRO A 81 -17.76 12.91 1.61
C PRO A 81 -18.35 13.20 0.22
N SER A 82 -17.71 14.08 -0.56
CA SER A 82 -18.06 14.36 -1.95
C SER A 82 -17.69 13.26 -2.95
N GLY A 83 -16.96 12.22 -2.55
CA GLY A 83 -16.44 11.14 -3.41
C GLY A 83 -15.29 11.52 -4.34
N VAL A 84 -15.03 12.82 -4.51
CA VAL A 84 -14.07 13.37 -5.49
C VAL A 84 -12.62 13.12 -5.09
N LYS A 85 -12.27 13.34 -3.81
CA LYS A 85 -10.88 13.33 -3.36
C LYS A 85 -10.56 12.07 -2.57
N ARG A 86 -9.51 11.35 -2.96
CA ARG A 86 -8.93 10.29 -2.13
C ARG A 86 -8.23 10.91 -0.92
N ILE A 87 -8.63 10.50 0.28
CA ILE A 87 -8.09 11.02 1.55
C ILE A 87 -7.02 10.10 2.14
N GLY A 88 -7.11 8.79 1.88
CA GLY A 88 -6.12 7.83 2.36
C GLY A 88 -6.43 6.41 1.91
N TRP A 89 -5.70 5.48 2.48
CA TRP A 89 -5.79 4.04 2.24
C TRP A 89 -5.79 3.29 3.55
N ARG A 90 -6.50 2.17 3.60
CA ARG A 90 -6.41 1.21 4.69
C ARG A 90 -6.59 -0.21 4.16
N LEU A 91 -6.29 -1.21 4.99
CA LEU A 91 -6.63 -2.60 4.69
C LEU A 91 -8.16 -2.76 4.66
N THR A 92 -8.68 -3.61 3.78
CA THR A 92 -10.07 -4.03 3.91
C THR A 92 -10.26 -4.83 5.20
N GLU A 93 -11.51 -4.90 5.69
CA GLU A 93 -11.82 -5.66 6.91
C GLU A 93 -11.45 -7.14 6.75
N ALA A 94 -11.68 -7.69 5.56
CA ALA A 94 -11.33 -9.06 5.21
C ALA A 94 -9.82 -9.31 5.27
N GLU A 95 -9.00 -8.44 4.66
CA GLU A 95 -7.55 -8.58 4.67
C GLU A 95 -6.99 -8.43 6.09
N TRP A 96 -7.48 -7.45 6.85
CA TRP A 96 -7.10 -7.26 8.25
C TRP A 96 -7.43 -8.49 9.11
N SER A 97 -8.65 -9.01 8.99
CA SER A 97 -9.10 -10.18 9.73
C SER A 97 -8.27 -11.41 9.37
N SER A 98 -7.95 -11.61 8.09
CA SER A 98 -7.09 -12.69 7.63
C SER A 98 -5.69 -12.62 8.27
N LEU A 99 -5.05 -11.45 8.19
CA LEU A 99 -3.66 -11.26 8.67
C LEU A 99 -3.53 -11.29 10.20
N THR A 100 -4.61 -11.00 10.93
CA THR A 100 -4.61 -11.02 12.40
C THR A 100 -5.09 -12.34 12.99
N SER A 101 -5.91 -13.10 12.25
CA SER A 101 -6.36 -14.43 12.67
C SER A 101 -5.22 -15.46 12.59
N GLU A 102 -4.32 -15.35 11.61
CA GLU A 102 -3.13 -16.22 11.49
C GLU A 102 -2.18 -16.13 12.71
N LYS A 103 -2.24 -15.05 13.50
CA LYS A 103 -1.42 -14.92 14.73
C LYS A 103 -1.97 -15.67 15.95
N ARG A 104 -3.15 -16.29 15.87
CA ARG A 104 -3.76 -17.00 17.01
C ARG A 104 -3.50 -18.51 17.03
N GLU A 105 -2.78 -19.05 16.04
CA GLU A 105 -2.40 -20.47 15.95
C GLU A 105 -0.87 -20.67 16.10
N THR A 106 -0.31 -20.29 17.25
CA THR A 106 1.02 -20.73 17.73
C THR A 106 1.01 -20.76 19.25
#